data_AF-A0A945P131-F1
#
_entry.id   AF-A0A945P131-F1
#
_cell.length_a   1.000
_cell.length_b   1.000
_cell.length_c   1.000
_cell.angle_alpha   90.00
_cell.angle_beta   90.00
_cell.angle_gamma   90.00
#
_symmetry.space_group_name_H-M   'P 1'
#
loop_
_entity.id
_entity.type
_entity.pdbx_description
1 polymer ?
#
loop_
_entity_poly.entity_id
_entity_poly.type
_entity_poly.pdbx_seq_one_letter_code
_entity_poly.pdbx_strand_id
1 'polypeptide(L)'
;MASYSTEVFHVQAGDHAELVAAIGSAMSGADTWVNVEPVVDDSQRIEVPGIFAWFSARGPQVPVGTFVFSGPDVAASVGLDHGTGRGAGDRLTAGGVEAPTAWVLKQDHPKTGLVWELHPQGVDAEAVVRLLLEGTSLLCPIPVEGRWIATLNRPR
;
A
#
# COMPACT_ATOMS: atom_id res chain seq x y z
N MET A 1 -10.19 -2.84 24.57
CA MET A 1 -9.30 -2.81 23.40
C MET A 1 -9.91 -3.77 22.39
N ALA A 2 -10.29 -3.31 21.20
CA ALA A 2 -10.81 -4.21 20.17
C ALA A 2 -9.72 -5.23 19.83
N SER A 3 -10.08 -6.51 19.75
CA SER A 3 -9.14 -7.57 19.37
C SER A 3 -9.27 -7.80 17.87
N TYR A 4 -8.14 -7.97 17.19
CA TYR A 4 -8.09 -8.25 15.76
C TYR A 4 -7.64 -9.68 15.50
N SER A 5 -8.04 -10.21 14.34
CA SER A 5 -7.45 -11.38 13.69
C SER A 5 -6.57 -10.90 12.54
N THR A 6 -5.47 -11.60 12.32
CA THR A 6 -4.49 -11.28 11.28
C THR A 6 -4.24 -12.52 10.45
N GLU A 7 -4.33 -12.38 9.14
CA GLU A 7 -4.05 -13.41 8.16
C GLU A 7 -2.93 -12.92 7.24
N VAL A 8 -1.92 -13.77 7.02
CA VAL A 8 -0.73 -13.43 6.23
C VAL A 8 -0.61 -14.45 5.09
N PHE A 9 -0.42 -13.96 3.87
CA PHE A 9 -0.29 -14.80 2.68
C PHE A 9 0.69 -14.17 1.67
N HIS A 10 1.16 -14.99 0.73
CA HIS A 10 2.11 -14.57 -0.30
C HIS A 10 1.40 -14.23 -1.59
N VAL A 11 1.88 -13.21 -2.28
CA VAL A 11 1.31 -12.74 -3.56
C VAL A 11 2.40 -12.76 -4.62
N GLN A 12 2.06 -13.21 -5.83
CA GLN A 12 2.96 -13.20 -6.99
C GLN A 12 2.42 -12.21 -8.03
N ALA A 13 3.32 -11.57 -8.80
CA ALA A 13 2.90 -10.57 -9.81
C ALA A 13 1.89 -11.14 -10.82
N GLY A 14 2.14 -12.38 -11.27
CA GLY A 14 1.27 -13.08 -12.21
C GLY A 14 0.09 -13.83 -11.59
N ASP A 15 -0.03 -13.85 -10.27
CA ASP A 15 -1.11 -14.54 -9.54
C ASP A 15 -1.42 -13.82 -8.22
N HIS A 16 -2.41 -12.92 -8.28
CA HIS A 16 -2.84 -12.07 -7.18
C HIS A 16 -4.34 -12.18 -6.90
N ALA A 17 -4.98 -13.26 -7.36
CA ALA A 17 -6.42 -13.48 -7.15
C ALA A 17 -6.78 -13.57 -5.66
N GLU A 18 -5.91 -14.16 -4.84
CA GLU A 18 -6.08 -14.21 -3.38
C GLU A 18 -6.07 -12.81 -2.75
N LEU A 19 -5.21 -11.91 -3.24
CA LEU A 19 -5.17 -10.52 -2.77
C LEU A 19 -6.44 -9.76 -3.17
N VAL A 20 -6.94 -9.95 -4.39
CA VAL A 20 -8.22 -9.36 -4.84
C VAL A 20 -9.37 -9.85 -3.97
N ALA A 21 -9.41 -11.16 -3.67
CA ALA A 21 -10.39 -11.74 -2.76
C ALA A 21 -10.25 -11.19 -1.33
N ALA A 22 -9.03 -10.95 -0.86
CA ALA A 22 -8.78 -10.34 0.45
C ALA A 22 -9.29 -8.90 0.54
N ILE A 23 -9.10 -8.08 -0.51
CA ILE A 23 -9.69 -6.74 -0.60
C ILE A 23 -11.22 -6.82 -0.60
N GLY A 24 -11.79 -7.74 -1.38
CA GLY A 24 -13.23 -8.02 -1.38
C GLY A 24 -13.77 -8.40 0.00
N SER A 25 -13.07 -9.30 0.69
CA SER A 25 -13.42 -9.77 2.04
C SER A 25 -13.32 -8.66 3.07
N ALA A 26 -12.30 -7.80 2.99
CA ALA A 26 -12.11 -6.68 3.90
C ALA A 26 -13.36 -5.78 3.95
N MET A 27 -13.99 -5.52 2.80
CA MET A 27 -15.20 -4.70 2.73
C MET A 27 -16.44 -5.29 3.40
N SER A 28 -16.40 -6.57 3.80
CA SER A 28 -17.51 -7.24 4.51
C SER A 28 -17.52 -6.93 6.01
N GLY A 29 -16.45 -6.35 6.56
CA GLY A 29 -16.34 -5.95 7.96
C GLY A 29 -15.95 -4.49 8.10
N ALA A 30 -16.51 -3.79 9.08
CA ALA A 30 -16.01 -2.46 9.43
C ALA A 30 -14.61 -2.60 10.08
N ASP A 31 -13.81 -1.54 9.95
CA ASP A 31 -12.46 -1.42 10.54
C ASP A 31 -11.49 -2.53 10.14
N THR A 32 -11.50 -2.90 8.86
CA THR A 32 -10.56 -3.84 8.25
C THR A 32 -9.47 -3.11 7.46
N TRP A 33 -8.30 -3.72 7.35
CA TRP A 33 -7.26 -3.21 6.46
C TRP A 33 -6.37 -4.33 5.92
N VAL A 34 -5.83 -4.11 4.73
CA VAL A 34 -4.86 -4.97 4.06
C VAL A 34 -3.57 -4.21 3.86
N ASN A 35 -2.45 -4.76 4.33
CA ASN A 35 -1.11 -4.28 4.00
C ASN A 35 -0.49 -5.19 2.94
N VAL A 36 0.30 -4.61 2.04
CA VAL A 36 1.01 -5.29 0.97
C VAL A 36 2.44 -4.75 0.92
N GLU A 37 3.41 -5.63 1.11
CA GLU A 37 4.84 -5.29 1.19
C GLU A 37 5.62 -6.14 0.18
N PRO A 38 6.49 -5.53 -0.66
CA PRO A 38 7.32 -6.30 -1.57
C PRO A 38 8.35 -7.12 -0.78
N VAL A 39 8.55 -8.35 -1.21
CA VAL A 39 9.66 -9.18 -0.72
C VAL A 39 10.92 -8.75 -1.45
N VAL A 40 11.90 -8.28 -0.69
CA VAL A 40 13.19 -7.77 -1.20
C VAL A 40 14.35 -8.53 -0.57
N ASP A 41 15.51 -8.49 -1.24
CA ASP A 41 16.75 -8.97 -0.63
C ASP A 41 17.23 -7.97 0.43
N ASP A 42 17.11 -8.37 1.69
CA ASP A 42 17.48 -7.53 2.83
C ASP A 42 18.96 -7.11 2.82
N SER A 43 19.84 -7.86 2.15
CA SER A 43 21.26 -7.50 2.01
C SER A 43 21.47 -6.25 1.14
N GLN A 44 20.47 -5.86 0.36
CA GLN A 44 20.48 -4.67 -0.51
C GLN A 44 19.88 -3.43 0.19
N ARG A 45 19.45 -3.55 1.44
CA ARG A 45 18.97 -2.40 2.22
C ARG A 45 20.10 -1.40 2.42
N ILE A 46 19.78 -0.11 2.31
CA ILE A 46 20.75 0.96 2.48
C ILE A 46 20.69 1.36 3.94
N GLU A 47 21.76 1.09 4.68
CA GLU A 47 21.90 1.65 6.02
C GLU A 47 22.13 3.16 5.90
N VAL A 48 21.26 3.96 6.54
CA VAL A 48 21.48 5.39 6.69
C VAL A 48 22.25 5.59 8.01
N PRO A 49 23.50 6.09 8.00
CA PRO A 49 24.30 6.16 9.22
C PRO A 49 23.76 7.19 10.23
N GLY A 50 23.61 6.76 11.49
CA GLY A 50 23.53 7.63 12.68
C GLY A 50 22.41 8.67 12.68
N ILE A 51 22.68 9.84 13.29
CA ILE A 51 21.70 10.93 13.52
C ILE A 51 21.05 11.45 12.23
N PHE A 52 21.67 11.21 11.07
CA PHE A 52 21.16 11.64 9.77
C PHE A 52 19.93 10.84 9.32
N ALA A 53 19.71 9.63 9.84
CA ALA A 53 18.46 8.91 9.67
C ALA A 53 17.27 9.70 10.23
N TRP A 54 17.45 10.37 11.40
CA TRP A 54 16.43 11.22 12.01
C TRP A 54 16.16 12.52 11.25
N PHE A 55 17.14 13.02 10.50
CA PHE A 55 16.96 14.18 9.61
C PHE A 55 16.43 13.80 8.22
N SER A 56 16.35 12.50 7.89
CA SER A 56 15.83 12.09 6.61
C SER A 56 14.33 12.39 6.55
N ALA A 57 13.91 13.20 5.58
CA ALA A 57 12.51 13.52 5.36
C ALA A 57 11.78 12.41 4.58
N ARG A 58 12.24 11.16 4.69
CA ARG A 58 11.84 10.02 3.87
C ARG A 58 11.09 9.01 4.73
N GLY A 59 10.01 8.44 4.20
CA GLY A 59 9.35 7.26 4.75
C GLY A 59 10.21 5.98 4.60
N PRO A 60 9.61 4.79 4.77
CA PRO A 60 10.33 3.52 4.83
C PRO A 60 11.04 3.20 3.50
N GLN A 61 12.21 2.56 3.59
CA GLN A 61 12.94 2.15 2.39
C GLN A 61 12.16 1.12 1.58
N VAL A 62 11.56 0.13 2.24
CA VAL A 62 10.63 -0.81 1.61
C VAL A 62 9.23 -0.19 1.74
N PRO A 63 8.58 0.17 0.63
CA PRO A 63 7.27 0.81 0.69
C PRO A 63 6.19 -0.18 1.15
N VAL A 64 5.18 0.35 1.83
CA VAL A 64 4.02 -0.42 2.27
C VAL A 64 2.78 0.14 1.58
N GLY A 65 2.08 -0.74 0.88
CA GLY A 65 0.76 -0.42 0.34
C GLY A 65 -0.32 -0.81 1.35
N THR A 66 -1.30 0.06 1.56
CA THR A 66 -2.39 -0.20 2.52
C THR A 66 -3.75 0.11 1.90
N PHE A 67 -4.70 -0.81 2.03
CA PHE A 67 -6.13 -0.55 1.84
C PHE A 67 -6.83 -0.55 3.19
N VAL A 68 -7.68 0.44 3.46
CA VAL A 68 -8.47 0.54 4.69
C VAL A 68 -9.94 0.68 4.35
N PHE A 69 -10.78 -0.10 5.03
CA PHE A 69 -12.22 -0.02 4.97
C PHE A 69 -12.82 0.07 6.37
N SER A 70 -13.43 1.22 6.69
CA SER A 70 -14.04 1.49 8.00
C SER A 70 -15.57 1.31 8.02
N GLY A 71 -16.16 0.82 6.94
CA GLY A 71 -17.60 0.64 6.80
C GLY A 71 -18.21 1.45 5.65
N PRO A 72 -19.49 1.21 5.31
CA PRO A 72 -20.13 1.76 4.12
C PRO A 72 -20.40 3.28 4.18
N ASP A 73 -20.35 3.89 5.37
CA ASP A 73 -20.61 5.32 5.57
C ASP A 73 -19.32 6.16 5.64
N VAL A 74 -18.16 5.51 5.57
CA VAL A 74 -16.84 6.15 5.66
C VAL A 74 -16.10 5.89 4.36
N ALA A 75 -15.44 6.92 3.81
CA ALA A 75 -14.61 6.76 2.63
C ALA A 75 -13.56 5.66 2.87
N ALA A 76 -13.44 4.73 1.91
CA ALA A 76 -12.32 3.79 1.92
C ALA A 76 -11.05 4.56 1.52
N SER A 77 -9.89 4.06 1.95
CA SER A 77 -8.62 4.67 1.55
C SER A 77 -7.64 3.63 1.02
N VAL A 78 -6.83 4.07 0.06
CA VAL A 78 -5.67 3.34 -0.44
C VAL A 78 -4.46 4.24 -0.25
N GLY A 79 -3.43 3.74 0.40
CA GLY A 79 -2.21 4.47 0.69
C GLY A 79 -0.95 3.74 0.25
N LEU A 80 0.09 4.52 -0.02
CA LEU A 80 1.46 4.03 -0.25
C LEU A 80 2.40 4.80 0.67
N ASP A 81 2.92 4.15 1.70
CA ASP A 81 4.03 4.70 2.48
C ASP A 81 5.36 4.41 1.78
N HIS A 82 6.25 5.40 1.68
CA HIS A 82 7.43 5.31 0.83
C HIS A 82 8.60 6.23 1.25
N GLY A 83 9.82 5.79 0.96
CA GLY A 83 11.06 6.52 1.23
C GLY A 83 11.55 7.43 0.10
N THR A 84 10.80 7.59 -0.99
CA THR A 84 11.33 8.23 -2.21
C THR A 84 11.49 9.76 -2.13
N GLY A 85 10.97 10.41 -1.08
CA GLY A 85 10.97 11.88 -0.95
C GLY A 85 9.76 12.52 -1.66
N ARG A 86 9.86 13.80 -2.03
CA ARG A 86 8.74 14.57 -2.63
C ARG A 86 8.41 14.10 -4.05
N GLY A 87 7.17 14.31 -4.48
CA GLY A 87 6.71 14.08 -5.84
C GLY A 87 6.54 12.59 -6.16
N ALA A 88 6.04 11.81 -5.20
CA ALA A 88 5.85 10.38 -5.43
C ALA A 88 4.67 10.13 -6.38
N GLY A 89 3.62 10.96 -6.34
CA GLY A 89 2.52 10.88 -7.30
C GLY A 89 2.97 11.14 -8.75
N ASP A 90 3.84 12.13 -8.95
CA ASP A 90 4.44 12.42 -10.26
C ASP A 90 5.28 11.24 -10.77
N ARG A 91 6.03 10.58 -9.88
CA ARG A 91 6.83 9.39 -10.23
C ARG A 91 5.96 8.20 -10.62
N LEU A 92 4.87 7.96 -9.89
CA LEU A 92 3.89 6.92 -10.24
C LEU A 92 3.34 7.17 -11.64
N THR A 93 2.85 8.39 -11.89
CA THR A 93 2.32 8.81 -13.19
C THR A 93 3.37 8.63 -14.31
N ALA A 94 4.60 9.09 -14.10
CA ALA A 94 5.68 8.93 -15.07
C ALA A 94 6.06 7.47 -15.33
N GLY A 95 5.85 6.58 -14.35
CA GLY A 95 6.02 5.14 -14.45
C GLY A 95 4.80 4.40 -15.02
N GLY A 96 3.74 5.11 -15.40
CA GLY A 96 2.50 4.52 -15.92
C GLY A 96 1.57 3.94 -14.86
N VAL A 97 1.84 4.20 -13.57
CA VAL A 97 1.02 3.74 -12.45
C VAL A 97 0.06 4.86 -12.07
N GLU A 98 -1.20 4.71 -12.44
CA GLU A 98 -2.24 5.71 -12.20
C GLU A 98 -3.37 5.15 -11.34
N ALA A 99 -3.78 5.92 -10.33
CA ALA A 99 -5.01 5.66 -9.60
C ALA A 99 -6.22 5.93 -10.51
N PRO A 100 -7.32 5.17 -10.40
CA PRO A 100 -8.55 5.46 -11.12
C PRO A 100 -9.03 6.89 -10.93
N THR A 101 -9.59 7.49 -11.99
CA THR A 101 -10.04 8.90 -11.99
C THR A 101 -11.12 9.23 -10.96
N ALA A 102 -11.88 8.23 -10.53
CA ALA A 102 -12.89 8.38 -9.49
C ALA A 102 -12.31 8.55 -8.07
N TRP A 103 -11.01 8.31 -7.90
CA TRP A 103 -10.34 8.40 -6.60
C TRP A 103 -9.83 9.81 -6.38
N VAL A 104 -9.90 10.28 -5.13
CA VAL A 104 -9.47 11.62 -4.75
C VAL A 104 -8.14 11.54 -4.04
N LEU A 105 -7.08 12.08 -4.64
CA LEU A 105 -5.79 12.22 -3.97
C LEU A 105 -5.93 13.21 -2.80
N LYS A 106 -5.75 12.72 -1.58
CA LYS A 106 -5.82 13.53 -0.35
C LYS A 106 -4.45 13.96 0.15
N GLN A 107 -3.44 13.14 -0.10
CA GLN A 107 -2.10 13.37 0.41
C GLN A 107 -1.05 12.87 -0.59
N ASP A 108 -0.02 13.67 -0.83
CA ASP A 108 1.28 13.26 -1.38
C ASP A 108 2.35 13.88 -0.46
N HIS A 109 2.80 13.11 0.52
CA HIS A 109 3.71 13.60 1.54
C HIS A 109 4.91 12.67 1.73
N PRO A 110 6.15 13.20 1.71
CA PRO A 110 7.36 12.39 1.69
C PRO A 110 7.61 11.56 2.96
N LYS A 111 6.92 11.84 4.06
CA LYS A 111 7.03 11.10 5.34
C LYS A 111 5.82 10.28 5.73
N THR A 112 4.64 10.63 5.20
CA THR A 112 3.37 10.02 5.63
C THR A 112 2.65 9.35 4.47
N GLY A 113 3.32 9.27 3.31
CA GLY A 113 2.88 8.55 2.13
C GLY A 113 1.91 9.33 1.24
N LEU A 114 1.52 8.62 0.18
CA LEU A 114 0.42 8.96 -0.70
C LEU A 114 -0.87 8.36 -0.15
N VAL A 115 -1.98 9.09 -0.23
CA VAL A 115 -3.30 8.59 0.16
C VAL A 115 -4.35 9.05 -0.83
N TRP A 116 -5.10 8.08 -1.35
CA TRP A 116 -6.33 8.29 -2.10
C TRP A 116 -7.53 7.88 -1.25
N GLU A 117 -8.59 8.68 -1.32
CA GLU A 117 -9.92 8.30 -0.83
C GLU A 117 -10.81 7.91 -2.01
N LEU A 118 -11.66 6.93 -1.77
CA LEU A 118 -12.62 6.41 -2.74
C LEU A 118 -13.95 6.09 -2.06
N HIS A 119 -15.01 6.20 -2.85
CA HIS A 119 -16.37 5.93 -2.37
C HIS A 119 -16.52 4.44 -1.99
N PRO A 120 -17.02 4.10 -0.79
CA PRO A 120 -16.96 2.73 -0.28
C PRO A 120 -17.81 1.73 -1.08
N GLN A 121 -18.89 2.17 -1.73
CA GLN A 121 -19.71 1.32 -2.61
C GLN A 121 -19.12 1.17 -4.04
N GLY A 122 -18.06 1.91 -4.37
CA GLY A 122 -17.43 1.94 -5.69
C GLY A 122 -16.02 1.36 -5.71
N VAL A 123 -15.63 0.62 -4.66
CA VAL A 123 -14.31 0.02 -4.58
C VAL A 123 -14.18 -1.09 -5.64
N ASP A 124 -13.29 -0.87 -6.59
CA ASP A 124 -12.82 -1.88 -7.52
C ASP A 124 -11.59 -2.56 -6.92
N ALA A 125 -11.77 -3.80 -6.45
CA ALA A 125 -10.71 -4.57 -5.78
C ALA A 125 -9.51 -4.80 -6.71
N GLU A 126 -9.72 -5.00 -8.01
CA GLU A 126 -8.65 -5.22 -8.98
C GLU A 126 -7.80 -3.94 -9.11
N ALA A 127 -8.44 -2.78 -9.22
CA ALA A 127 -7.75 -1.50 -9.30
C ALA A 127 -6.96 -1.18 -8.02
N VAL A 128 -7.49 -1.55 -6.84
CA VAL A 128 -6.76 -1.47 -5.56
C VAL A 128 -5.52 -2.35 -5.61
N VAL A 129 -5.66 -3.63 -5.95
CA VAL A 129 -4.52 -4.56 -5.99
C VAL A 129 -3.46 -4.09 -6.98
N ARG A 130 -3.86 -3.67 -8.18
CA ARG A 130 -2.93 -3.15 -9.18
C ARG A 130 -2.13 -1.97 -8.64
N LEU A 131 -2.80 -0.97 -8.05
CA LEU A 131 -2.10 0.19 -7.50
C LEU A 131 -1.14 -0.19 -6.36
N LEU A 132 -1.54 -1.10 -5.47
CA LEU A 132 -0.71 -1.56 -4.36
C LEU A 132 0.55 -2.28 -4.86
N LEU A 133 0.41 -3.23 -5.79
CA LEU A 133 1.54 -4.02 -6.31
C LEU A 133 2.48 -3.17 -7.17
N GLU A 134 1.93 -2.46 -8.16
CA GLU A 134 2.73 -1.63 -9.07
C GLU A 134 3.34 -0.43 -8.34
N GLY A 135 2.58 0.23 -7.47
CA GLY A 135 3.04 1.39 -6.73
C GLY A 135 4.14 1.03 -5.72
N THR A 136 3.99 -0.06 -4.96
CA THR A 136 5.05 -0.52 -4.06
C THR A 136 6.27 -1.01 -4.83
N SER A 137 6.11 -1.63 -5.99
CA SER A 137 7.25 -2.01 -6.85
C SER A 137 8.01 -0.78 -7.35
N LEU A 138 7.30 0.19 -7.93
CA LEU A 138 7.91 1.37 -8.53
C LEU A 138 8.59 2.28 -7.49
N LEU A 139 7.99 2.42 -6.31
CA LEU A 139 8.52 3.26 -5.24
C LEU A 139 9.60 2.54 -4.41
N CYS A 140 9.86 1.25 -4.64
CA CYS A 140 10.92 0.54 -3.95
C CYS A 140 12.28 0.84 -4.61
N PRO A 141 13.27 1.33 -3.84
CA PRO A 141 14.62 1.53 -4.35
C PRO A 141 15.43 0.22 -4.45
N ILE A 142 14.90 -0.89 -3.92
CA ILE A 142 15.49 -2.23 -4.02
C ILE A 142 14.75 -2.99 -5.13
N PRO A 143 15.44 -3.76 -5.99
CA PRO A 143 14.79 -4.62 -6.97
C PRO A 143 13.69 -5.51 -6.36
N VAL A 144 12.48 -5.40 -6.91
CA VAL A 144 11.32 -6.23 -6.51
C VAL A 144 11.13 -7.34 -7.53
N GLU A 145 11.26 -8.59 -7.10
CA GLU A 145 11.20 -9.78 -7.97
C GLU A 145 9.76 -10.30 -8.20
N GLY A 146 8.77 -9.41 -8.17
CA GLY A 146 7.37 -9.77 -8.39
C GLY A 146 6.77 -10.64 -7.27
N ARG A 147 7.23 -10.46 -6.03
CA ARG A 147 6.74 -11.17 -4.84
C ARG A 147 6.38 -10.19 -3.74
N TRP A 148 5.28 -10.44 -3.06
CA TRP A 148 4.82 -9.64 -1.92
C TRP A 148 4.34 -10.54 -0.78
N ILE A 149 4.30 -9.96 0.40
CA ILE A 149 3.56 -10.47 1.56
C ILE A 149 2.36 -9.55 1.75
N ALA A 150 1.18 -10.14 1.82
CA ALA A 150 -0.05 -9.45 2.16
C ALA A 150 -0.50 -9.83 3.56
N THR A 151 -1.02 -8.86 4.31
CA THR A 151 -1.53 -9.04 5.67
C THR A 151 -2.92 -8.42 5.78
N LEU A 152 -3.95 -9.24 5.97
CA LEU A 152 -5.33 -8.81 6.20
C LEU A 152 -5.65 -8.84 7.70
N ASN A 153 -6.12 -7.70 8.20
CA ASN A 153 -6.49 -7.48 9.58
C ASN A 153 -7.99 -7.19 9.68
N ARG A 154 -8.66 -7.87 10.61
CA ARG A 154 -10.12 -7.81 10.79
C ARG A 154 -10.48 -7.80 12.28
N PRO A 155 -11.49 -7.05 12.74
CA PRO A 155 -12.01 -7.21 14.10
C PRO A 155 -12.43 -8.67 14.35
N ARG A 156 -12.28 -9.12 15.60
CA ARG A 156 -12.75 -10.44 16.05
C ARG A 156 -14.20 -10.41 16.47
#